data_AF-A0AAU7DL28-F1
#
_entry.id   AF-A0AAU7DL28-F1
#
_cell.length_a   1.000
_cell.length_b   1.000
_cell.length_c   1.000
_cell.angle_alpha   90.00
_cell.angle_beta   90.00
_cell.angle_gamma   90.00
#
_symmetry.space_group_name_H-M   'P 1'
#
loop_
_entity.id
_entity.type
_entity.pdbx_description
1 polymer ?
#
loop_
_entity_poly.entity_id
_entity_poly.type
_entity_poly.pdbx_seq_one_letter_code
_entity_poly.pdbx_strand_id
1 'polypeptide(L)'
;MLITASSRLRPLILFAYYSFAFVLALATCAGHLNTVYAQASPASAQPAPASKQAAPVSPHDIADTWQGTLHAGQDLRTVVKITKDDKGAYKGVFYSLDQGGQPINLDSVTLNGQDVKFVLKLAGLTYEGKLSADGKTIDGASSQGGGSLPLVLTRATPETAWEIPKPQPPPKPMAADADPSFEVATIKPNNTGATSMQGLVIRGRKFLTRASSLGDLISFAYEVQAKQIVNAPDWLDKDRYDIEAVPEQEGVPNPEQIRIMIRKLLADRFALKFHHDKRDMSAYVLTVGKDGQKLKPTQLQGNLPGIGIRPGTGGITLNMANATVSDFTGFLQILVLDRPVVDKTGIQGRYDYQCTFTPDDSQFGGHPPPMPNQGNKDGSTDTAAAAAPSLYDAVQQELGLKLSAEKTSVDVIAIDHVDKPSAN
;
A
#
# COMPACT_ATOMS: atom_id res chain seq x y z
N MET A 1 54.82 -14.03 -10.84
CA MET A 1 54.10 -15.07 -10.08
C MET A 1 52.93 -14.38 -9.40
N LEU A 2 51.71 -14.64 -9.88
CA LEU A 2 50.52 -13.82 -9.67
C LEU A 2 49.98 -13.89 -8.24
N ILE A 3 49.52 -12.73 -7.76
CA ILE A 3 48.71 -12.50 -6.57
C ILE A 3 47.24 -12.70 -6.97
N THR A 4 46.55 -13.68 -6.39
CA THR A 4 45.10 -13.87 -6.57
C THR A 4 44.31 -13.08 -5.52
N ALA A 5 43.70 -11.98 -5.95
CA ALA A 5 42.69 -11.24 -5.21
C ALA A 5 41.33 -11.96 -5.30
N SER A 6 40.73 -12.24 -4.15
CA SER A 6 39.36 -12.77 -4.01
C SER A 6 38.34 -11.66 -4.29
N SER A 7 37.56 -11.84 -5.35
CA SER A 7 36.41 -11.01 -5.70
C SER A 7 35.20 -11.38 -4.84
N ARG A 8 34.93 -10.58 -3.81
CA ARG A 8 33.61 -10.54 -3.17
C ARG A 8 32.67 -9.71 -4.05
N LEU A 9 31.85 -10.38 -4.86
CA LEU A 9 30.69 -9.75 -5.49
C LEU A 9 29.65 -9.40 -4.41
N ARG A 10 29.29 -8.12 -4.35
CA ARG A 10 28.18 -7.57 -3.57
C ARG A 10 26.84 -8.08 -4.15
N PRO A 11 25.84 -8.48 -3.35
CA PRO A 11 24.48 -8.53 -3.86
C PRO A 11 23.91 -7.10 -3.91
N LEU A 12 23.69 -6.63 -5.13
CA LEU A 12 22.92 -5.43 -5.51
C LEU A 12 21.59 -5.40 -4.74
N ILE A 13 21.29 -4.35 -3.96
CA ILE A 13 20.49 -3.19 -4.39
C ILE A 13 19.34 -3.61 -5.33
N LEU A 14 18.22 -4.06 -4.76
CA LEU A 14 16.96 -4.21 -5.50
C LEU A 14 15.73 -3.70 -4.72
N PHE A 15 15.93 -2.74 -3.81
CA PHE A 15 14.84 -2.00 -3.14
C PHE A 15 14.86 -0.49 -3.41
N ALA A 16 15.79 -0.02 -4.25
CA ALA A 16 16.02 1.39 -4.52
C ALA A 16 15.93 1.67 -6.02
N TYR A 17 14.74 1.51 -6.61
CA TYR A 17 14.33 2.19 -7.83
C TYR A 17 12.81 2.17 -7.90
N TYR A 18 12.18 2.96 -7.03
CA TYR A 18 10.76 3.28 -7.17
C TYR A 18 10.61 4.80 -7.11
N SER A 19 11.01 5.38 -8.23
CA SER A 19 10.72 6.74 -8.67
C SER A 19 9.21 7.01 -8.64
N PHE A 20 8.85 8.29 -8.51
CA PHE A 20 7.53 8.97 -8.64
C PHE A 20 6.28 8.11 -9.03
N ALA A 21 6.40 7.21 -10.00
CA ALA A 21 5.35 6.30 -10.44
C ALA A 21 4.75 5.39 -9.36
N PHE A 22 5.53 4.91 -8.36
CA PHE A 22 5.04 3.87 -7.43
C PHE A 22 4.11 4.41 -6.34
N VAL A 23 4.39 5.60 -5.81
CA VAL A 23 3.56 6.23 -4.76
C VAL A 23 2.22 6.71 -5.34
N LEU A 24 2.22 7.22 -6.58
CA LEU A 24 1.00 7.65 -7.26
C LEU A 24 0.09 6.47 -7.63
N ALA A 25 0.67 5.30 -7.95
CA ALA A 25 -0.07 4.06 -8.16
C ALA A 25 -0.75 3.52 -6.88
N LEU A 26 -0.18 3.77 -5.69
CA LEU A 26 -0.84 3.46 -4.41
C LEU A 26 -1.99 4.45 -4.12
N ALA A 27 -1.85 5.73 -4.50
CA ALA A 27 -2.91 6.73 -4.33
C ALA A 27 -4.11 6.50 -5.27
N THR A 28 -3.92 5.97 -6.49
CA THR A 28 -5.03 5.59 -7.38
C THR A 28 -5.79 4.36 -6.87
N CYS A 29 -5.12 3.42 -6.19
CA CYS A 29 -5.79 2.36 -5.42
C CYS A 29 -6.63 2.94 -4.27
N ALA A 30 -6.16 3.99 -3.59
CA ALA A 30 -6.96 4.70 -2.58
C ALA A 30 -8.09 5.56 -3.17
N GLY A 31 -7.97 6.05 -4.41
CA GLY A 31 -9.04 6.76 -5.13
C GLY A 31 -10.30 5.91 -5.37
N HIS A 32 -10.16 4.58 -5.37
CA HIS A 32 -11.30 3.66 -5.39
C HIS A 32 -12.17 3.77 -4.11
N LEU A 33 -11.64 4.30 -3.00
CA LEU A 33 -12.38 4.52 -1.76
C LEU A 33 -13.23 5.80 -1.78
N ASN A 34 -12.84 6.83 -2.54
CA ASN A 34 -13.59 8.09 -2.61
C ASN A 34 -14.80 8.04 -3.55
N THR A 35 -14.92 7.02 -4.40
CA THR A 35 -15.99 6.92 -5.39
C THR A 35 -17.32 6.40 -4.80
N VAL A 36 -17.35 6.02 -3.53
CA VAL A 36 -18.58 5.57 -2.84
C VAL A 36 -19.47 6.74 -2.36
N TYR A 37 -19.02 8.00 -2.48
CA TYR A 37 -19.72 9.15 -1.89
C TYR A 37 -20.67 9.95 -2.82
N ALA A 38 -20.96 9.48 -4.03
CA ALA A 38 -21.89 10.18 -4.93
C ALA A 38 -23.05 9.29 -5.39
N GLN A 39 -23.91 8.88 -4.45
CA GLN A 39 -25.29 8.54 -4.78
C GLN A 39 -26.24 9.55 -4.14
N ALA A 40 -26.60 10.58 -4.90
CA ALA A 40 -27.81 11.35 -4.67
C ALA A 40 -28.83 10.96 -5.76
N SER A 41 -30.09 10.78 -5.32
CA SER A 41 -31.27 10.35 -6.07
C SER A 41 -31.44 10.95 -7.47
N PRO A 42 -32.16 10.24 -8.39
CA PRO A 42 -32.33 10.70 -9.76
C PRO A 42 -33.28 11.91 -9.80
N ALA A 43 -32.72 13.11 -9.97
CA ALA A 43 -33.50 14.26 -10.42
C ALA A 43 -33.77 14.09 -11.92
N SER A 44 -35.05 14.17 -12.27
CA SER A 44 -35.59 14.13 -13.63
C SER A 44 -34.77 14.96 -14.62
N ALA A 45 -34.37 14.34 -15.74
CA ALA A 45 -33.68 15.00 -16.84
C ALA A 45 -34.55 16.09 -17.45
N GLN A 46 -34.10 17.34 -17.34
CA GLN A 46 -34.63 18.48 -18.07
C GLN A 46 -33.65 18.82 -19.22
N PRO A 47 -34.10 19.23 -20.42
CA PRO A 47 -33.23 19.44 -21.56
C PRO A 47 -32.20 20.55 -21.29
N ALA A 48 -30.96 20.32 -21.71
CA ALA A 48 -29.85 21.25 -21.54
C ALA A 48 -30.15 22.62 -22.18
N PRO A 49 -29.93 23.75 -21.48
CA PRO A 49 -29.91 25.05 -22.13
C PRO A 49 -28.65 25.18 -23.00
N ALA A 50 -28.80 25.85 -24.14
CA ALA A 50 -27.74 26.09 -25.11
C ALA A 50 -26.45 26.62 -24.47
N SER A 51 -25.31 26.12 -24.97
CA SER A 51 -23.95 26.48 -24.56
C SER A 51 -23.70 27.99 -24.63
N LYS A 52 -23.71 28.65 -23.48
CA LYS A 52 -23.10 29.98 -23.33
C LYS A 52 -21.58 29.82 -23.38
N GLN A 53 -20.98 30.47 -24.36
CA GLN A 53 -19.54 30.65 -24.49
C GLN A 53 -18.99 31.20 -23.17
N ALA A 54 -18.02 30.51 -22.57
CA ALA A 54 -17.37 30.94 -21.34
C ALA A 54 -16.69 32.30 -21.58
N ALA A 55 -16.84 33.24 -20.64
CA ALA A 55 -16.16 34.52 -20.68
C ALA A 55 -14.63 34.31 -20.76
N PRO A 56 -13.87 35.17 -21.46
CA PRO A 56 -12.42 35.04 -21.54
C PRO A 56 -11.80 35.09 -20.14
N VAL A 57 -11.12 34.01 -19.77
CA VAL A 57 -10.40 33.87 -18.50
C VAL A 57 -9.27 34.90 -18.50
N SER A 58 -9.13 35.67 -17.40
CA SER A 58 -8.05 36.66 -17.27
C SER A 58 -6.69 35.96 -17.42
N PRO A 59 -5.72 36.53 -18.15
CA PRO A 59 -4.39 35.91 -18.32
C PRO A 59 -3.64 35.68 -16.99
N HIS A 60 -4.09 36.32 -15.91
CA HIS A 60 -3.57 36.13 -14.56
C HIS A 60 -4.36 35.13 -13.70
N ASP A 61 -5.41 34.51 -14.25
CA ASP A 61 -6.20 33.49 -13.57
C ASP A 61 -5.72 32.08 -13.97
N ILE A 62 -5.69 31.16 -13.01
CA ILE A 62 -5.25 29.78 -13.23
C ILE A 62 -6.41 28.79 -13.26
N ALA A 63 -7.67 29.23 -13.08
CA ALA A 63 -8.85 28.37 -13.17
C ALA A 63 -9.06 27.87 -14.61
N ASP A 64 -8.51 26.70 -14.91
CA ASP A 64 -8.56 26.07 -16.22
C ASP A 64 -8.06 24.62 -16.18
N THR A 65 -8.02 23.96 -17.34
CA THR A 65 -7.32 22.69 -17.53
C THR A 65 -5.88 22.94 -17.95
N TRP A 66 -4.96 22.33 -17.20
CA TRP A 66 -3.53 22.37 -17.44
C TRP A 66 -3.01 20.96 -17.70
N GLN A 67 -2.06 20.81 -18.62
CA GLN A 67 -1.50 19.50 -18.96
C GLN A 67 0.00 19.56 -19.21
N GLY A 68 0.72 18.50 -18.85
CA GLY A 68 2.17 18.39 -19.04
C GLY A 68 2.66 16.97 -18.84
N THR A 69 3.89 16.68 -19.25
CA THR A 69 4.49 15.36 -19.08
C THR A 69 5.55 15.41 -17.99
N LEU A 70 5.42 14.55 -16.99
CA LEU A 70 6.43 14.33 -15.96
C LEU A 70 7.35 13.17 -16.37
N HIS A 71 8.65 13.40 -16.41
CA HIS A 71 9.64 12.39 -16.83
C HIS A 71 10.20 11.64 -15.61
N ALA A 72 9.48 10.59 -15.17
CA ALA A 72 9.67 9.90 -13.90
C ALA A 72 10.23 8.46 -14.05
N GLY A 73 11.21 8.27 -14.94
CA GLY A 73 11.68 6.96 -15.40
C GLY A 73 10.77 6.31 -16.45
N GLN A 74 9.48 6.64 -16.42
CA GLN A 74 8.55 6.57 -17.54
C GLN A 74 7.85 7.93 -17.69
N ASP A 75 7.36 8.23 -18.88
CA ASP A 75 6.60 9.45 -19.13
C ASP A 75 5.20 9.33 -18.52
N LEU A 76 4.82 10.34 -17.74
CA LEU A 76 3.52 10.42 -17.09
C LEU A 76 2.80 11.70 -17.54
N ARG A 77 1.85 11.55 -18.47
CA ARG A 77 0.96 12.63 -18.88
C ARG A 77 0.05 13.00 -17.73
N THR A 78 0.20 14.23 -17.29
CA THR A 78 -0.47 14.80 -16.13
C THR A 78 -1.46 15.85 -16.60
N VAL A 79 -2.68 15.81 -16.06
CA VAL A 79 -3.70 16.86 -16.24
C VAL A 79 -4.11 17.39 -14.88
N VAL A 80 -4.19 18.71 -14.74
CA VAL A 80 -4.67 19.39 -13.54
C VAL A 80 -5.83 20.29 -13.95
N LYS A 81 -7.03 19.97 -13.47
CA LYS A 81 -8.21 20.82 -13.65
C LYS A 81 -8.36 21.70 -12.43
N ILE A 82 -8.22 23.00 -12.59
CA ILE A 82 -8.36 23.99 -11.52
C ILE A 82 -9.68 24.73 -11.71
N THR A 83 -10.46 24.84 -10.65
CA THR A 83 -11.72 25.59 -10.62
C THR A 83 -11.74 26.55 -9.45
N LYS A 84 -12.70 27.47 -9.42
CA LYS A 84 -13.00 28.30 -8.24
C LYS A 84 -14.29 27.82 -7.60
N ASP A 85 -14.34 27.80 -6.28
CA ASP A 85 -15.59 27.64 -5.55
C ASP A 85 -16.38 28.96 -5.49
N ASP A 86 -17.57 28.93 -4.88
CA ASP A 86 -18.48 30.08 -4.78
C ASP A 86 -17.87 31.28 -4.03
N LYS A 87 -16.77 31.06 -3.28
CA LYS A 87 -16.03 32.09 -2.53
C LYS A 87 -14.78 32.54 -3.29
N GLY A 88 -14.56 32.04 -4.50
CA GLY A 88 -13.41 32.37 -5.34
C GLY A 88 -12.12 31.62 -4.98
N ALA A 89 -12.16 30.67 -4.05
CA ALA A 89 -10.98 29.89 -3.67
C ALA A 89 -10.74 28.78 -4.69
N TYR A 90 -9.46 28.53 -5.02
CA TYR A 90 -9.10 27.50 -5.99
C TYR A 90 -9.32 26.09 -5.42
N LYS A 91 -9.91 25.24 -6.25
CA LYS A 91 -9.97 23.79 -6.10
C LYS A 91 -9.24 23.17 -7.27
N GLY A 92 -8.75 21.95 -7.12
CA GLY A 92 -8.18 21.25 -8.25
C GLY A 92 -8.33 19.75 -8.18
N VAL A 93 -8.37 19.15 -9.37
CA VAL A 93 -8.39 17.71 -9.58
C VAL A 93 -7.20 17.36 -10.46
N PHE A 94 -6.37 16.47 -9.95
CA PHE A 94 -5.18 15.94 -10.60
C PHE A 94 -5.51 14.60 -11.27
N TYR A 95 -4.93 14.37 -12.45
CA TYR A 95 -5.03 13.14 -13.20
C TYR A 95 -3.64 12.74 -13.72
N SER A 96 -3.29 11.46 -13.60
CA SER A 96 -2.20 10.86 -14.36
C SER A 96 -2.79 9.89 -15.37
N LEU A 97 -2.73 10.24 -16.65
CA LEU A 97 -3.42 9.52 -17.72
C LEU A 97 -2.83 8.13 -17.94
N ASP A 98 -1.51 8.01 -17.78
CA ASP A 98 -0.77 6.76 -17.95
C ASP A 98 -0.82 5.87 -16.69
N GLN A 99 -1.57 6.29 -15.66
CA GLN A 99 -1.82 5.54 -14.42
C GLN A 99 -3.32 5.40 -14.13
N GLY A 100 -4.10 5.20 -15.19
CA GLY A 100 -5.52 4.89 -15.11
C GLY A 100 -6.46 6.11 -15.13
N GLY A 101 -5.92 7.33 -15.18
CA GLY A 101 -6.71 8.55 -15.41
C GLY A 101 -7.75 8.85 -14.34
N GLN A 102 -7.61 8.28 -13.14
CA GLN A 102 -8.56 8.48 -12.05
C GLN A 102 -8.45 9.90 -11.47
N PRO A 103 -9.57 10.56 -11.13
CA PRO A 103 -9.55 11.87 -10.51
C PRO A 103 -9.01 11.81 -9.08
N ILE A 104 -8.05 12.68 -8.75
CA ILE A 104 -7.54 12.83 -7.40
C ILE A 104 -7.70 14.29 -6.98
N ASN A 105 -8.47 14.53 -5.92
CA ASN A 105 -8.65 15.88 -5.40
C ASN A 105 -7.36 16.40 -4.77
N LEU A 106 -6.97 17.62 -5.12
CA LEU A 106 -5.85 18.33 -4.50
C LEU A 106 -6.27 18.88 -3.13
N ASP A 107 -5.40 18.73 -2.14
CA ASP A 107 -5.62 19.25 -0.78
C ASP A 107 -5.60 20.79 -0.76
N SER A 108 -4.80 21.40 -1.63
CA SER A 108 -4.73 22.84 -1.79
C SER A 108 -4.27 23.24 -3.18
N VAL A 109 -4.78 24.35 -3.69
CA VAL A 109 -4.29 25.06 -4.87
C VAL A 109 -4.22 26.54 -4.53
N THR A 110 -3.09 27.19 -4.79
CA THR A 110 -2.86 28.61 -4.48
C THR A 110 -2.19 29.31 -5.64
N LEU A 111 -2.57 30.57 -5.83
CA LEU A 111 -1.90 31.52 -6.72
C LEU A 111 -1.52 32.76 -5.90
N ASN A 112 -0.23 33.03 -5.79
CA ASN A 112 0.30 34.23 -5.12
C ASN A 112 1.12 35.03 -6.13
N GLY A 113 0.53 36.09 -6.70
CA GLY A 113 1.14 36.77 -7.85
C GLY A 113 1.21 35.85 -9.06
N GLN A 114 2.40 35.42 -9.45
CA GLN A 114 2.62 34.41 -10.51
C GLN A 114 2.94 33.02 -9.95
N ASP A 115 3.15 32.90 -8.64
CA ASP A 115 3.57 31.65 -8.02
C ASP A 115 2.35 30.75 -7.83
N VAL A 116 2.36 29.61 -8.53
CA VAL A 116 1.34 28.57 -8.45
C VAL A 116 1.87 27.44 -7.59
N LYS A 117 1.06 27.02 -6.62
CA LYS A 117 1.37 25.85 -5.80
C LYS A 117 0.16 24.96 -5.65
N PHE A 118 0.36 23.65 -5.74
CA PHE A 118 -0.64 22.69 -5.32
C PHE A 118 -0.04 21.52 -4.56
N VAL A 119 -0.87 20.90 -3.71
CA VAL A 119 -0.45 19.82 -2.80
C VAL A 119 -1.43 18.66 -2.91
N LEU A 120 -0.86 17.46 -2.98
CA LEU A 120 -1.57 16.19 -2.82
C LEU A 120 -0.91 15.41 -1.68
N LYS A 121 -1.45 15.56 -0.47
CA LYS A 121 -0.90 15.00 0.77
C LYS A 121 -0.88 13.49 0.76
N LEU A 122 -1.92 12.85 0.22
CA LEU A 122 -2.02 11.38 0.15
C LEU A 122 -0.83 10.75 -0.58
N ALA A 123 -0.32 11.42 -1.61
CA ALA A 123 0.83 10.98 -2.38
C ALA A 123 2.15 11.64 -1.93
N GLY A 124 2.14 12.50 -0.91
CA GLY A 124 3.30 13.32 -0.53
C GLY A 124 3.83 14.19 -1.69
N LEU A 125 2.96 14.60 -2.62
CA LEU A 125 3.31 15.36 -3.82
C LEU A 125 3.06 16.83 -3.59
N THR A 126 4.05 17.66 -3.92
CA THR A 126 3.94 19.12 -3.99
C THR A 126 4.36 19.57 -5.38
N TYR A 127 3.67 20.55 -5.94
CA TYR A 127 4.09 21.24 -7.15
C TYR A 127 4.25 22.72 -6.87
N GLU A 128 5.33 23.29 -7.38
CA GLU A 128 5.60 24.73 -7.33
C GLU A 128 6.04 25.17 -8.72
N GLY A 129 5.42 26.23 -9.24
CA GLY A 129 5.73 26.75 -10.56
C GLY A 129 5.34 28.21 -10.72
N LYS A 130 5.76 28.80 -11.82
CA LYS A 130 5.53 30.22 -12.13
C LYS A 130 4.69 30.35 -13.40
N LEU A 131 3.55 31.03 -13.28
CA LEU A 131 2.67 31.35 -14.38
C LEU A 131 3.34 32.34 -15.34
N SER A 132 3.36 32.00 -16.62
CA SER A 132 3.89 32.87 -17.68
C SER A 132 3.07 34.16 -17.81
N ALA A 133 3.70 35.21 -18.32
CA ALA A 133 3.03 36.51 -18.50
C ALA A 133 1.84 36.45 -19.48
N ASP A 134 1.88 35.54 -20.45
CA ASP A 134 0.78 35.30 -21.40
C ASP A 134 -0.28 34.31 -20.86
N GLY A 135 -0.09 33.79 -19.65
CA GLY A 135 -1.01 32.88 -18.97
C GLY A 135 -1.11 31.49 -19.58
N LYS A 136 -0.20 31.11 -20.50
CA LYS A 136 -0.27 29.84 -21.26
C LYS A 136 0.51 28.70 -20.63
N THR A 137 1.57 28.98 -19.86
CA THR A 137 2.39 27.96 -19.23
C THR A 137 2.57 28.23 -17.74
N ILE A 138 2.79 27.16 -16.99
CA ILE A 138 3.31 27.21 -15.62
C ILE A 138 4.60 26.41 -15.65
N ASP A 139 5.72 27.12 -15.59
CA ASP A 139 7.04 26.52 -15.53
C ASP A 139 7.35 26.16 -14.08
N GLY A 140 7.39 24.87 -13.76
CA GLY A 140 7.51 24.42 -12.39
C GLY A 140 8.17 23.05 -12.23
N ALA A 141 8.15 22.59 -10.98
CA ALA A 141 8.67 21.30 -10.58
C ALA A 141 7.68 20.58 -9.67
N SER A 142 7.58 19.26 -9.85
CA SER A 142 6.89 18.37 -8.94
C SER A 142 7.90 17.73 -8.00
N SER A 143 7.60 17.73 -6.71
CA SER A 143 8.44 17.17 -5.65
C SER A 143 7.70 16.07 -4.91
N GLN A 144 8.32 14.90 -4.77
CA GLN A 144 7.76 13.72 -4.11
C GLN A 144 8.89 12.84 -3.53
N GLY A 145 8.71 12.34 -2.31
CA GLY A 145 9.65 11.38 -1.69
C GLY A 145 11.09 11.90 -1.52
N GLY A 146 11.27 13.21 -1.40
CA GLY A 146 12.58 13.87 -1.31
C GLY A 146 13.24 14.21 -2.66
N GLY A 147 12.69 13.76 -3.79
CA GLY A 147 13.14 14.12 -5.14
C GLY A 147 12.28 15.22 -5.77
N SER A 148 12.86 15.99 -6.70
CA SER A 148 12.17 17.02 -7.47
C SER A 148 12.45 16.84 -8.96
N LEU A 149 11.40 16.86 -9.78
CA LEU A 149 11.45 16.71 -11.23
C LEU A 149 10.74 17.88 -11.93
N PRO A 150 11.30 18.42 -13.01
CA PRO A 150 10.63 19.44 -13.80
C PRO A 150 9.27 18.96 -14.33
N LEU A 151 8.27 19.83 -14.28
CA LEU A 151 6.96 19.64 -14.87
C LEU A 151 6.44 20.99 -15.37
N VAL A 152 6.53 21.19 -16.68
CA VAL A 152 5.92 22.35 -17.33
C VAL A 152 4.47 22.00 -17.65
N LEU A 153 3.56 22.79 -17.12
CA LEU A 153 2.14 22.65 -17.40
C LEU A 153 1.73 23.68 -18.46
N THR A 154 1.08 23.22 -19.52
CA THR A 154 0.53 24.07 -20.57
C THR A 154 -0.98 24.12 -20.43
N ARG A 155 -1.58 25.30 -20.58
CA ARG A 155 -3.03 25.47 -20.57
C ARG A 155 -3.62 24.76 -21.78
N ALA A 156 -4.57 23.87 -21.55
CA ALA A 156 -5.24 23.14 -22.60
C ALA A 156 -6.33 23.99 -23.27
N THR A 157 -6.45 23.83 -24.59
CA THR A 157 -7.58 24.34 -25.39
C THR A 157 -8.49 23.17 -25.77
N PRO A 158 -9.73 23.42 -26.26
CA PRO A 158 -10.58 22.34 -26.76
C PRO A 158 -9.91 21.44 -27.81
N GLU A 159 -8.98 21.97 -28.60
CA GLU A 159 -8.25 21.25 -29.66
C GLU A 159 -7.02 20.51 -29.15
N THR A 160 -6.45 20.93 -28.03
CA THR A 160 -5.18 20.40 -27.48
C THR A 160 -5.37 19.58 -26.21
N ALA A 161 -6.55 19.65 -25.59
CA ALA A 161 -6.89 18.93 -24.39
C ALA A 161 -6.76 17.42 -24.61
N TRP A 162 -5.91 16.78 -23.80
CA TRP A 162 -5.84 15.32 -23.80
C TRP A 162 -7.15 14.72 -23.28
N GLU A 163 -7.63 13.70 -23.97
CA GLU A 163 -8.75 12.90 -23.50
C GLU A 163 -8.34 12.22 -22.20
N ILE A 164 -9.06 12.52 -21.12
CA ILE A 164 -8.90 11.80 -19.85
C ILE A 164 -9.61 10.46 -20.03
N PRO A 165 -8.89 9.32 -19.93
CA PRO A 165 -9.51 8.01 -20.03
C PRO A 165 -10.67 7.93 -19.05
N LYS A 166 -11.84 7.48 -19.52
CA LYS A 166 -12.98 7.25 -18.62
C LYS A 166 -12.52 6.30 -17.51
N PRO A 167 -12.82 6.60 -16.23
CA PRO A 167 -12.55 5.69 -15.14
C PRO A 167 -13.03 4.29 -15.50
N GLN A 168 -12.12 3.31 -15.56
CA GLN A 168 -12.54 1.93 -15.70
C GLN A 168 -13.42 1.60 -14.50
N PRO A 169 -14.58 0.95 -14.69
CA PRO A 169 -15.38 0.52 -13.56
C PRO A 169 -14.51 -0.37 -12.67
N PRO A 170 -14.63 -0.25 -11.33
CA PRO A 170 -13.82 -1.05 -10.42
C PRO A 170 -14.03 -2.53 -10.77
N PRO A 171 -12.96 -3.35 -10.70
CA PRO A 171 -13.10 -4.78 -10.92
C PRO A 171 -14.23 -5.34 -10.05
N LYS A 172 -15.13 -6.11 -10.66
CA LYS A 172 -16.26 -6.71 -9.94
C LYS A 172 -15.70 -7.56 -8.78
N PRO A 173 -16.08 -7.30 -7.52
CA PRO A 173 -15.70 -8.16 -6.42
C PRO A 173 -16.30 -9.55 -6.60
N MET A 174 -15.57 -10.58 -6.17
CA MET A 174 -16.14 -11.91 -5.99
C MET A 174 -17.26 -11.84 -4.93
N ALA A 175 -18.32 -12.64 -5.09
CA ALA A 175 -19.41 -12.70 -4.12
C ALA A 175 -18.85 -13.04 -2.73
N ALA A 176 -19.24 -12.30 -1.68
CA ALA A 176 -18.59 -12.37 -0.37
C ALA A 176 -18.71 -13.75 0.31
N ASP A 177 -19.75 -14.50 -0.02
CA ASP A 177 -20.07 -15.84 0.46
C ASP A 177 -19.55 -16.97 -0.46
N ALA A 178 -18.83 -16.63 -1.54
CA ALA A 178 -18.22 -17.63 -2.40
C ALA A 178 -17.19 -18.47 -1.62
N ASP A 179 -17.16 -19.77 -1.93
CA ASP A 179 -16.15 -20.72 -1.44
C ASP A 179 -15.19 -21.13 -2.59
N PRO A 180 -14.28 -20.24 -3.01
CA PRO A 180 -13.54 -20.43 -4.25
C PRO A 180 -12.45 -21.50 -4.16
N SER A 181 -11.98 -21.92 -5.33
CA SER A 181 -10.80 -22.76 -5.53
C SER A 181 -9.94 -22.17 -6.65
N PHE A 182 -8.68 -22.62 -6.76
CA PHE A 182 -7.87 -22.29 -7.93
C PHE A 182 -8.23 -23.24 -9.08
N GLU A 183 -8.60 -22.69 -10.24
CA GLU A 183 -8.82 -23.47 -11.47
C GLU A 183 -7.51 -24.09 -11.96
N VAL A 184 -6.45 -23.28 -11.93
CA VAL A 184 -5.09 -23.68 -12.27
C VAL A 184 -4.17 -23.17 -11.19
N ALA A 185 -3.33 -24.07 -10.66
CA ALA A 185 -2.22 -23.71 -9.80
C ALA A 185 -0.98 -24.50 -10.21
N THR A 186 0.06 -23.76 -10.60
CA THR A 186 1.38 -24.34 -10.88
C THR A 186 2.27 -24.12 -9.66
N ILE A 187 2.95 -25.18 -9.23
CA ILE A 187 3.92 -25.17 -8.14
C ILE A 187 5.24 -25.68 -8.71
N LYS A 188 6.27 -24.84 -8.72
CA LYS A 188 7.59 -25.18 -9.28
C LYS A 188 8.66 -25.02 -8.20
N PRO A 189 9.52 -26.03 -7.97
CA PRO A 189 10.67 -25.86 -7.07
C PRO A 189 11.54 -24.68 -7.51
N ASN A 190 11.91 -23.83 -6.56
CA ASN A 190 12.80 -22.70 -6.78
C ASN A 190 14.18 -23.00 -6.17
N ASN A 191 15.18 -23.17 -7.03
CA ASN A 191 16.54 -23.56 -6.65
C ASN A 191 17.54 -22.39 -6.71
N THR A 192 17.06 -21.15 -6.65
CA THR A 192 17.92 -19.95 -6.74
C THR A 192 18.78 -19.72 -5.48
N GLY A 193 18.56 -20.49 -4.41
CA GLY A 193 19.24 -20.32 -3.13
C GLY A 193 18.67 -19.19 -2.27
N ALA A 194 17.51 -18.65 -2.64
CA ALA A 194 16.79 -17.66 -1.84
C ALA A 194 16.50 -18.20 -0.42
N THR A 195 16.81 -17.40 0.60
CA THR A 195 16.57 -17.75 2.00
C THR A 195 15.22 -17.25 2.52
N SER A 196 14.56 -16.36 1.77
CA SER A 196 13.25 -15.79 2.08
C SER A 196 12.40 -15.63 0.81
N MET A 197 11.09 -15.46 0.99
CA MET A 197 10.17 -15.11 -0.10
C MET A 197 10.61 -13.82 -0.80
N GLN A 198 10.67 -13.87 -2.14
CA GLN A 198 11.14 -12.77 -2.98
C GLN A 198 10.03 -12.03 -3.72
N GLY A 199 8.77 -12.46 -3.58
CA GLY A 199 7.65 -11.74 -4.15
C GLY A 199 6.30 -12.37 -3.83
N LEU A 200 5.31 -11.51 -3.63
CA LEU A 200 3.89 -11.84 -3.57
C LEU A 200 3.15 -10.84 -4.47
N VAL A 201 2.39 -11.35 -5.44
CA VAL A 201 1.54 -10.55 -6.31
C VAL A 201 0.12 -11.05 -6.20
N ILE A 202 -0.75 -10.19 -5.67
CA ILE A 202 -2.19 -10.36 -5.64
C ILE A 202 -2.78 -9.19 -6.42
N ARG A 203 -3.10 -9.41 -7.71
CA ARG A 203 -3.66 -8.36 -8.57
C ARG A 203 -4.82 -8.90 -9.40
N GLY A 204 -6.01 -8.35 -9.16
CA GLY A 204 -7.22 -8.87 -9.77
C GLY A 204 -7.39 -10.35 -9.46
N ARG A 205 -7.40 -11.19 -10.49
CA ARG A 205 -7.50 -12.66 -10.38
C ARG A 205 -6.15 -13.38 -10.40
N LYS A 206 -5.02 -12.68 -10.34
CA LYS A 206 -3.69 -13.31 -10.36
C LYS A 206 -3.13 -13.44 -8.94
N PHE A 207 -2.77 -14.65 -8.56
CA PHE A 207 -1.99 -14.97 -7.38
C PHE A 207 -0.63 -15.51 -7.81
N LEU A 208 0.45 -14.86 -7.37
CA LEU A 208 1.81 -15.32 -7.64
C LEU A 208 2.69 -15.16 -6.41
N THR A 209 3.44 -16.21 -6.08
CA THR A 209 4.55 -16.14 -5.13
C THR A 209 5.87 -16.52 -5.79
N ARG A 210 6.96 -15.91 -5.33
CA ARG A 210 8.33 -16.22 -5.76
C ARG A 210 9.16 -16.66 -4.59
N ALA A 211 9.79 -17.82 -4.71
CA ALA A 211 10.60 -18.44 -3.68
C ALA A 211 9.90 -18.44 -2.31
N SER A 212 8.61 -18.80 -2.23
CA SER A 212 7.93 -18.99 -0.94
C SER A 212 8.23 -20.37 -0.37
N SER A 213 8.40 -20.48 0.94
CA SER A 213 8.44 -21.75 1.66
C SER A 213 7.02 -22.30 1.89
N LEU A 214 6.92 -23.55 2.34
CA LEU A 214 5.63 -24.06 2.81
C LEU A 214 5.20 -23.34 4.11
N GLY A 215 6.16 -23.00 4.98
CA GLY A 215 5.93 -22.20 6.18
C GLY A 215 5.34 -20.83 5.88
N ASP A 216 5.80 -20.16 4.82
CA ASP A 216 5.26 -18.87 4.36
C ASP A 216 3.78 -19.00 3.96
N LEU A 217 3.43 -20.06 3.22
CA LEU A 217 2.07 -20.31 2.74
C LEU A 217 1.12 -20.66 3.89
N ILE A 218 1.55 -21.49 4.83
CA ILE A 218 0.77 -21.83 6.04
C ILE A 218 0.55 -20.57 6.88
N SER A 219 1.63 -19.81 7.14
CA SER A 219 1.56 -18.57 7.92
C SER A 219 0.56 -17.57 7.32
N PHE A 220 0.59 -17.40 5.98
CA PHE A 220 -0.34 -16.53 5.28
C PHE A 220 -1.79 -17.04 5.32
N ALA A 221 -2.00 -18.33 5.03
CA ALA A 221 -3.33 -18.92 4.86
C ALA A 221 -4.10 -19.11 6.17
N TYR A 222 -3.39 -19.30 7.28
CA TYR A 222 -3.97 -19.51 8.61
C TYR A 222 -3.71 -18.36 9.58
N GLU A 223 -3.09 -17.28 9.12
CA GLU A 223 -2.83 -16.07 9.92
C GLU A 223 -2.01 -16.32 11.18
N VAL A 224 -1.05 -17.24 11.09
CA VAL A 224 -0.15 -17.57 12.20
C VAL A 224 1.26 -17.08 11.91
N GLN A 225 2.03 -16.85 12.97
CA GLN A 225 3.45 -16.56 12.87
C GLN A 225 4.24 -17.87 12.72
N ALA A 226 5.37 -17.86 12.01
CA ALA A 226 6.13 -19.07 11.69
C ALA A 226 6.50 -19.95 12.91
N LYS A 227 6.82 -19.35 14.07
CA LYS A 227 7.11 -20.06 15.34
C LYS A 227 5.88 -20.73 15.96
N GLN A 228 4.66 -20.40 15.51
CA GLN A 228 3.42 -21.10 15.87
C GLN A 228 3.22 -22.38 15.04
N ILE A 229 4.05 -22.65 14.04
CA ILE A 229 4.00 -23.90 13.29
C ILE A 229 4.95 -24.89 13.98
N VAL A 230 4.39 -25.92 14.60
CA VAL A 230 5.13 -26.91 15.39
C VAL A 230 5.02 -28.29 14.76
N ASN A 231 5.94 -29.19 15.14
CA ASN A 231 6.07 -30.54 14.58
C ASN A 231 6.29 -30.57 13.06
N ALA A 232 6.80 -29.47 12.50
CA ALA A 232 7.05 -29.35 11.08
C ALA A 232 8.26 -30.17 10.61
N PRO A 233 8.25 -30.65 9.36
CA PRO A 233 9.43 -31.27 8.78
C PRO A 233 10.55 -30.24 8.57
N ASP A 234 11.79 -30.70 8.54
CA ASP A 234 12.97 -29.85 8.45
C ASP A 234 13.06 -29.04 7.13
N TRP A 235 12.36 -29.49 6.09
CA TRP A 235 12.29 -28.83 4.78
C TRP A 235 11.24 -27.71 4.70
N LEU A 236 10.35 -27.56 5.69
CA LEU A 236 9.25 -26.58 5.71
C LEU A 236 9.72 -25.18 5.28
N ASP A 237 10.83 -24.75 5.87
CA ASP A 237 11.45 -23.45 5.66
C ASP A 237 12.78 -23.54 4.90
N LYS A 238 13.09 -24.67 4.26
CA LYS A 238 14.29 -24.81 3.40
C LYS A 238 13.92 -24.91 1.93
N ASP A 239 12.95 -25.75 1.60
CA ASP A 239 12.47 -25.90 0.23
C ASP A 239 11.69 -24.64 -0.15
N ARG A 240 11.79 -24.25 -1.42
CA ARG A 240 11.18 -23.03 -1.94
C ARG A 240 10.44 -23.32 -3.23
N TYR A 241 9.37 -22.58 -3.46
CA TYR A 241 8.50 -22.77 -4.61
C TYR A 241 8.13 -21.42 -5.24
N ASP A 242 8.02 -21.43 -6.57
CA ASP A 242 7.28 -20.42 -7.31
C ASP A 242 5.87 -20.95 -7.54
N ILE A 243 4.87 -20.17 -7.15
CA ILE A 243 3.47 -20.51 -7.31
C ILE A 243 2.81 -19.49 -8.22
N GLU A 244 2.10 -19.96 -9.24
CA GLU A 244 1.22 -19.13 -10.06
C GLU A 244 -0.16 -19.77 -10.11
N ALA A 245 -1.18 -19.03 -9.68
CA ALA A 245 -2.54 -19.54 -9.57
C ALA A 245 -3.61 -18.52 -9.99
N VAL A 246 -4.73 -19.03 -10.50
CA VAL A 246 -5.89 -18.26 -10.94
C VAL A 246 -7.17 -18.85 -10.33
N PRO A 247 -8.03 -18.05 -9.68
CA PRO A 247 -9.31 -18.51 -9.15
C PRO A 247 -10.25 -18.97 -10.27
N GLU A 248 -11.00 -20.04 -10.02
CA GLU A 248 -12.07 -20.53 -10.89
C GLU A 248 -13.22 -19.53 -10.96
N GLN A 249 -13.65 -19.03 -9.79
CA GLN A 249 -14.79 -18.14 -9.66
C GLN A 249 -14.48 -16.75 -10.24
N GLU A 250 -15.50 -16.15 -10.87
CA GLU A 250 -15.40 -14.79 -11.39
C GLU A 250 -15.34 -13.74 -10.27
N GLY A 251 -14.72 -12.61 -10.61
CA GLY A 251 -14.54 -11.47 -9.72
C GLY A 251 -13.19 -11.48 -9.01
N VAL A 252 -12.88 -10.36 -8.37
CA VAL A 252 -11.66 -10.20 -7.58
C VAL A 252 -11.88 -10.78 -6.19
N PRO A 253 -11.11 -11.81 -5.77
CA PRO A 253 -11.26 -12.40 -4.46
C PRO A 253 -10.82 -11.42 -3.37
N ASN A 254 -11.50 -11.47 -2.24
CA ASN A 254 -11.05 -10.79 -1.02
C ASN A 254 -9.94 -11.62 -0.30
N PRO A 255 -9.20 -11.04 0.68
CA PRO A 255 -8.14 -11.73 1.40
C PRO A 255 -8.57 -13.07 1.98
N GLU A 256 -9.76 -13.16 2.55
CA GLU A 256 -10.24 -14.41 3.13
C GLU A 256 -10.48 -15.47 2.05
N GLN A 257 -11.07 -15.08 0.93
CA GLN A 257 -11.22 -15.95 -0.24
C GLN A 257 -9.87 -16.44 -0.79
N ILE A 258 -8.85 -15.57 -0.81
CA ILE A 258 -7.49 -15.97 -1.19
C ILE A 258 -6.94 -17.00 -0.20
N ARG A 259 -7.11 -16.78 1.10
CA ARG A 259 -6.68 -17.74 2.13
C ARG A 259 -7.41 -19.07 1.99
N ILE A 260 -8.73 -19.08 1.76
CA ILE A 260 -9.51 -20.29 1.50
C ILE A 260 -8.90 -21.09 0.34
N MET A 261 -8.62 -20.43 -0.79
CA MET A 261 -8.02 -21.10 -1.96
C MET A 261 -6.64 -21.67 -1.65
N ILE A 262 -5.82 -20.95 -0.88
CA ILE A 262 -4.49 -21.45 -0.46
C ILE A 262 -4.64 -22.62 0.51
N ARG A 263 -5.59 -22.58 1.46
CA ARG A 263 -5.84 -23.71 2.38
C ARG A 263 -6.23 -24.97 1.62
N LYS A 264 -7.11 -24.86 0.62
CA LYS A 264 -7.48 -25.96 -0.29
C LYS A 264 -6.26 -26.46 -1.06
N LEU A 265 -5.46 -25.56 -1.66
CA LEU A 265 -4.22 -25.92 -2.35
C LEU A 265 -3.22 -26.64 -1.43
N LEU A 266 -3.06 -26.21 -0.18
CA LEU A 266 -2.18 -26.86 0.79
C LEU A 266 -2.68 -28.26 1.18
N ALA A 267 -3.99 -28.41 1.37
CA ALA A 267 -4.60 -29.71 1.63
C ALA A 267 -4.42 -30.67 0.45
N ASP A 268 -4.64 -30.20 -0.78
CA ASP A 268 -4.66 -31.05 -1.98
C ASP A 268 -3.26 -31.36 -2.50
N ARG A 269 -2.39 -30.33 -2.58
CA ARG A 269 -1.08 -30.44 -3.23
C ARG A 269 0.02 -30.87 -2.27
N PHE A 270 -0.08 -30.49 -0.99
CA PHE A 270 0.90 -30.85 0.05
C PHE A 270 0.35 -31.88 1.05
N ALA A 271 -0.88 -32.37 0.88
CA ALA A 271 -1.52 -33.29 1.82
C ALA A 271 -1.54 -32.76 3.27
N LEU A 272 -1.56 -31.43 3.46
CA LEU A 272 -1.42 -30.81 4.77
C LEU A 272 -2.56 -31.24 5.71
N LYS A 273 -2.19 -31.85 6.84
CA LYS A 273 -3.07 -32.13 7.98
C LYS A 273 -2.43 -31.59 9.24
N PHE A 274 -3.26 -31.00 10.09
CA PHE A 274 -2.82 -30.43 11.35
C PHE A 274 -3.99 -30.36 12.34
N HIS A 275 -3.65 -30.12 13.59
CA HIS A 275 -4.58 -29.73 14.63
C HIS A 275 -4.09 -28.48 15.36
N HIS A 276 -5.00 -27.80 16.05
CA HIS A 276 -4.65 -26.71 16.95
C HIS A 276 -4.21 -27.28 18.30
N ASP A 277 -3.15 -26.69 18.86
CA ASP A 277 -2.63 -26.99 20.19
C ASP A 277 -2.34 -25.68 20.92
N LYS A 278 -2.15 -25.72 22.24
CA LYS A 278 -1.77 -24.55 23.04
C LYS A 278 -0.39 -24.75 23.64
N ARG A 279 0.53 -23.81 23.35
CA ARG A 279 1.88 -23.85 23.91
C ARG A 279 2.27 -22.53 24.57
N ASP A 280 2.93 -22.66 25.70
CA ASP A 280 3.53 -21.52 26.37
C ASP A 280 4.79 -21.10 25.63
N MET A 281 4.77 -19.89 25.08
CA MET A 281 5.91 -19.32 24.37
C MET A 281 6.00 -17.82 24.59
N SER A 282 7.12 -17.22 24.20
CA SER A 282 7.24 -15.78 24.22
C SER A 282 6.48 -15.18 23.04
N ALA A 283 5.55 -14.30 23.34
CA ALA A 283 4.74 -13.59 22.37
C ALA A 283 4.62 -12.11 22.76
N TYR A 284 4.20 -11.31 21.80
CA TYR A 284 3.68 -9.99 22.06
C TYR A 284 2.19 -10.10 22.39
N VAL A 285 1.73 -9.35 23.37
CA VAL A 285 0.34 -9.33 23.79
C VAL A 285 -0.19 -7.91 23.65
N LEU A 286 -1.26 -7.78 22.88
CA LEU A 286 -1.96 -6.53 22.66
C LEU A 286 -3.14 -6.43 23.63
N THR A 287 -3.17 -5.36 24.42
CA THR A 287 -4.22 -5.08 25.41
C THR A 287 -4.73 -3.64 25.27
N VAL A 288 -5.87 -3.33 25.88
CA VAL A 288 -6.32 -1.93 25.96
C VAL A 288 -5.40 -1.17 26.93
N GLY A 289 -4.94 0.01 26.51
CA GLY A 289 -4.11 0.88 27.34
C GLY A 289 -4.89 1.47 28.52
N LYS A 290 -4.16 2.05 29.48
CA LYS A 290 -4.76 2.62 30.70
C LYS A 290 -5.80 3.72 30.43
N ASP A 291 -5.60 4.47 29.35
CA ASP A 291 -6.45 5.59 28.95
C ASP A 291 -7.60 5.17 28.00
N GLY A 292 -7.76 3.86 27.77
CA GLY A 292 -8.72 3.31 26.81
C GLY A 292 -8.24 3.37 25.35
N GLN A 293 -9.00 2.71 24.48
CA GLN A 293 -8.72 2.65 23.05
C GLN A 293 -9.01 4.00 22.36
N LYS A 294 -8.17 4.40 21.40
CA LYS A 294 -8.30 5.62 20.59
C LYS A 294 -8.61 5.34 19.12
N LEU A 295 -9.01 4.11 18.80
CA LEU A 295 -9.34 3.67 17.46
C LEU A 295 -10.56 4.43 16.93
N LYS A 296 -10.49 4.79 15.66
CA LYS A 296 -11.57 5.47 14.95
C LYS A 296 -12.35 4.44 14.15
N PRO A 297 -13.67 4.27 14.37
CA PRO A 297 -14.49 3.43 13.52
C PRO A 297 -14.32 3.87 12.07
N THR A 298 -14.10 2.90 11.19
CA THR A 298 -13.87 3.22 9.78
C THR A 298 -15.13 3.85 9.16
N GLN A 299 -14.92 4.83 8.29
CA GLN A 299 -15.99 5.39 7.44
C GLN A 299 -15.98 4.74 6.05
N LEU A 300 -15.02 3.86 5.77
CA LEU A 300 -14.90 3.21 4.48
C LEU A 300 -15.96 2.12 4.32
N GLN A 301 -16.76 2.25 3.27
CA GLN A 301 -17.68 1.21 2.83
C GLN A 301 -16.96 0.34 1.79
N GLY A 302 -16.71 -0.93 2.11
CA GLY A 302 -16.00 -1.87 1.24
C GLY A 302 -15.43 -3.06 2.03
N ASN A 303 -15.01 -4.12 1.34
CA ASN A 303 -14.67 -5.40 1.98
C ASN A 303 -13.16 -5.63 2.22
N LEU A 304 -12.30 -4.71 1.80
CA LEU A 304 -10.84 -4.90 1.86
C LEU A 304 -10.18 -3.94 2.85
N PRO A 305 -9.37 -4.43 3.81
CA PRO A 305 -8.52 -3.55 4.59
C PRO A 305 -7.46 -2.93 3.69
N GLY A 306 -7.34 -1.61 3.73
CA GLY A 306 -6.28 -0.89 3.03
C GLY A 306 -5.02 -0.89 3.89
N ILE A 307 -4.05 -1.75 3.59
CA ILE A 307 -2.79 -1.85 4.35
C ILE A 307 -1.68 -1.13 3.59
N GLY A 308 -0.92 -0.29 4.29
CA GLY A 308 0.24 0.39 3.72
C GLY A 308 1.28 0.72 4.77
N ILE A 309 2.54 0.69 4.34
CA ILE A 309 3.65 1.32 5.05
C ILE A 309 4.12 2.46 4.16
N ARG A 310 4.22 3.66 4.73
CA ARG A 310 4.75 4.82 4.04
C ARG A 310 5.78 5.55 4.89
N PRO A 311 6.67 6.32 4.26
CA PRO A 311 7.33 7.45 4.88
C PRO A 311 6.47 8.21 5.91
N GLY A 312 6.99 8.36 7.13
CA GLY A 312 6.43 9.22 8.17
C GLY A 312 7.45 10.25 8.67
N THR A 313 7.01 11.27 9.40
CA THR A 313 7.93 12.24 10.00
C THR A 313 8.83 11.55 11.03
N GLY A 314 10.13 11.47 10.74
CA GLY A 314 11.12 10.82 11.63
C GLY A 314 10.95 9.30 11.76
N GLY A 315 10.11 8.67 10.93
CA GLY A 315 9.62 7.31 11.12
C GLY A 315 9.11 6.66 9.83
N ILE A 316 8.57 5.45 9.98
CA ILE A 316 7.58 4.91 9.04
C ILE A 316 6.20 5.07 9.66
N THR A 317 5.20 5.35 8.82
CA THR A 317 3.80 5.29 9.21
C THR A 317 3.20 3.99 8.68
N LEU A 318 2.72 3.16 9.60
CA LEU A 318 1.83 2.04 9.30
C LEU A 318 0.40 2.59 9.23
N ASN A 319 -0.28 2.28 8.13
CA ASN A 319 -1.70 2.59 7.96
C ASN A 319 -2.49 1.33 7.64
N MET A 320 -3.58 1.10 8.38
CA MET A 320 -4.56 0.08 8.05
C MET A 320 -5.93 0.72 8.10
N ALA A 321 -6.62 0.82 6.97
CA ALA A 321 -7.97 1.34 6.91
C ALA A 321 -8.97 0.19 6.84
N ASN A 322 -10.13 0.33 7.49
CA ASN A 322 -11.19 -0.69 7.53
C ASN A 322 -10.69 -2.08 7.97
N ALA A 323 -9.99 -2.13 9.11
CA ALA A 323 -9.37 -3.35 9.63
C ALA A 323 -9.94 -3.74 11.00
N THR A 324 -9.95 -5.03 11.31
CA THR A 324 -10.21 -5.55 12.66
C THR A 324 -8.93 -5.55 13.49
N VAL A 325 -9.02 -5.79 14.81
CA VAL A 325 -7.81 -6.01 15.62
C VAL A 325 -7.05 -7.24 15.17
N SER A 326 -7.74 -8.30 14.73
CA SER A 326 -7.13 -9.50 14.15
C SER A 326 -6.30 -9.18 12.90
N ASP A 327 -6.82 -8.32 12.01
CA ASP A 327 -6.06 -7.87 10.84
C ASP A 327 -4.78 -7.15 11.28
N PHE A 328 -4.87 -6.28 12.30
CA PHE A 328 -3.73 -5.52 12.83
C PHE A 328 -2.68 -6.42 13.49
N THR A 329 -3.08 -7.36 14.36
CA THR A 329 -2.14 -8.29 15.00
C THR A 329 -1.53 -9.26 13.99
N GLY A 330 -2.32 -9.75 13.04
CA GLY A 330 -1.85 -10.59 11.93
C GLY A 330 -0.78 -9.88 11.10
N PHE A 331 -0.99 -8.60 10.78
CA PHE A 331 0.01 -7.81 10.08
C PHE A 331 1.30 -7.62 10.89
N LEU A 332 1.17 -7.25 12.18
CA LEU A 332 2.32 -7.05 13.05
C LEU A 332 3.17 -8.31 13.17
N GLN A 333 2.56 -9.49 13.39
CA GLN A 333 3.31 -10.72 13.60
C GLN A 333 3.92 -11.30 12.30
N ILE A 334 3.32 -11.01 11.13
CA ILE A 334 3.83 -11.51 9.84
C ILE A 334 4.96 -10.64 9.33
N LEU A 335 4.82 -9.31 9.41
CA LEU A 335 5.73 -8.39 8.71
C LEU A 335 6.66 -7.63 9.65
N VAL A 336 6.22 -7.30 10.86
CA VAL A 336 6.92 -6.34 11.72
C VAL A 336 7.71 -7.04 12.82
N LEU A 337 7.12 -8.03 13.50
CA LEU A 337 7.64 -8.61 14.73
C LEU A 337 8.13 -10.05 14.53
N ASP A 338 9.10 -10.47 15.37
CA ASP A 338 9.74 -11.78 15.28
C ASP A 338 8.96 -12.90 16.02
N ARG A 339 7.82 -12.57 16.62
CA ARG A 339 7.04 -13.44 17.51
C ARG A 339 5.53 -13.26 17.31
N PRO A 340 4.71 -14.23 17.74
CA PRO A 340 3.26 -14.14 17.68
C PRO A 340 2.74 -12.87 18.37
N VAL A 341 1.63 -12.32 17.88
CA VAL A 341 0.95 -11.18 18.51
C VAL A 341 -0.46 -11.63 18.93
N VAL A 342 -0.66 -11.79 20.23
CA VAL A 342 -1.93 -12.25 20.81
C VAL A 342 -2.82 -11.05 21.13
N ASP A 343 -4.01 -11.03 20.55
CA ASP A 343 -5.06 -10.07 20.91
C ASP A 343 -5.73 -10.47 22.24
N LYS A 344 -5.61 -9.60 23.25
CA LYS A 344 -6.36 -9.64 24.52
C LYS A 344 -7.14 -8.34 24.75
N THR A 345 -7.43 -7.59 23.69
CA THR A 345 -8.16 -6.32 23.78
C THR A 345 -9.66 -6.52 23.94
N GLY A 346 -10.21 -7.59 23.35
CA GLY A 346 -11.66 -7.83 23.27
C GLY A 346 -12.41 -6.82 22.38
N ILE A 347 -11.69 -5.98 21.62
CA ILE A 347 -12.29 -4.96 20.77
C ILE A 347 -12.88 -5.62 19.52
N GLN A 348 -14.15 -5.32 19.24
CA GLN A 348 -14.87 -5.79 18.06
C GLN A 348 -15.15 -4.63 17.10
N GLY A 349 -15.31 -4.93 15.82
CA GLY A 349 -15.60 -3.95 14.78
C GLY A 349 -14.42 -3.67 13.86
N ARG A 350 -14.60 -2.70 12.96
CA ARG A 350 -13.59 -2.29 11.97
C ARG A 350 -13.19 -0.84 12.18
N TYR A 351 -11.90 -0.60 12.15
CA TYR A 351 -11.27 0.67 12.53
C TYR A 351 -10.21 1.07 11.51
N ASP A 352 -9.85 2.35 11.55
CA ASP A 352 -8.68 2.88 10.88
C ASP A 352 -7.53 3.01 11.88
N TYR A 353 -6.44 2.30 11.63
CA TYR A 353 -5.20 2.30 12.40
C TYR A 353 -4.17 3.17 11.71
N GLN A 354 -3.52 4.01 12.50
CA GLN A 354 -2.35 4.76 12.09
C GLN A 354 -1.38 4.78 13.27
N CYS A 355 -0.14 4.35 13.03
CA CYS A 355 0.95 4.53 13.97
C CYS A 355 2.23 4.92 13.23
N THR A 356 2.91 5.96 13.69
CA THR A 356 4.22 6.36 13.16
C THR A 356 5.31 6.04 14.16
N PHE A 357 6.28 5.23 13.75
CA PHE A 357 7.36 4.78 14.63
C PHE A 357 8.70 4.70 13.91
N THR A 358 9.77 4.79 14.68
CA THR A 358 11.12 4.48 14.17
C THR A 358 11.36 2.99 14.30
N PRO A 359 11.60 2.25 13.19
CA PRO A 359 11.91 0.84 13.29
C PRO A 359 13.23 0.57 14.01
N ASP A 360 13.30 -0.54 14.75
CA ASP A 360 14.54 -1.05 15.34
C ASP A 360 15.00 -2.36 14.69
N ASP A 361 16.21 -2.81 15.04
CA ASP A 361 16.85 -4.01 14.46
C ASP A 361 16.08 -5.31 14.72
N SER A 362 15.16 -5.34 15.71
CA SER A 362 14.33 -6.51 15.98
C SER A 362 13.14 -6.62 15.02
N GLN A 363 12.87 -5.57 14.25
CA GLN A 363 11.71 -5.47 13.38
C GLN A 363 12.05 -5.73 11.92
N PHE A 364 11.04 -6.16 11.15
CA PHE A 364 11.19 -6.45 9.71
C PHE A 364 12.34 -7.44 9.41
N GLY A 365 12.61 -8.38 10.32
CA GLY A 365 13.73 -9.31 10.21
C GLY A 365 15.09 -8.60 10.09
N GLY A 366 15.26 -7.43 10.71
CA GLY A 366 16.49 -6.62 10.67
C GLY A 366 16.66 -5.79 9.39
N HIS A 367 15.64 -5.73 8.54
CA HIS A 367 15.68 -5.01 7.26
C HIS A 367 14.49 -4.06 7.14
N PRO A 368 14.46 -2.97 7.93
CA PRO A 368 13.35 -2.03 7.88
C PRO A 368 13.24 -1.36 6.51
N PRO A 369 12.02 -0.94 6.11
CA PRO A 369 11.83 -0.16 4.89
C PRO A 369 12.72 1.09 4.87
N PRO A 370 13.23 1.52 3.71
CA PRO A 370 14.04 2.71 3.61
C PRO A 370 13.26 3.94 4.09
N MET A 371 13.84 4.65 5.05
CA MET A 371 13.30 5.86 5.66
C MET A 371 13.66 7.06 4.77
N PRO A 372 12.71 7.90 4.34
CA PRO A 372 13.08 9.17 3.74
C PRO A 372 13.66 10.06 4.82
N ASN A 373 14.86 10.55 4.54
CA ASN A 373 15.61 11.48 5.38
C ASN A 373 16.30 10.87 6.62
N GLN A 374 16.91 9.69 6.49
CA GLN A 374 18.22 9.54 7.14
C GLN A 374 19.21 10.32 6.28
N GLY A 375 19.70 11.43 6.80
CA GLY A 375 20.52 12.40 6.09
C GLY A 375 21.61 11.75 5.24
N ASN A 376 21.94 12.42 4.14
CA ASN A 376 23.03 12.03 3.26
C ASN A 376 24.26 11.59 4.09
N LYS A 377 24.96 10.56 3.61
CA LYS A 377 26.30 10.18 4.12
C LYS A 377 27.38 11.25 3.88
N ASP A 378 27.00 12.48 3.53
CA ASP A 378 27.88 13.62 3.26
C ASP A 378 27.83 14.69 4.36
N GLY A 379 27.28 14.39 5.54
CA GLY A 379 27.45 15.25 6.72
C GLY A 379 26.85 16.67 6.61
N SER A 380 25.96 16.95 5.66
CA SER A 380 25.22 18.22 5.65
C SER A 380 24.10 18.20 6.70
N THR A 381 24.17 19.10 7.67
CA THR A 381 23.18 19.28 8.75
C THR A 381 21.98 20.11 8.29
N ASP A 382 21.16 19.58 7.38
CA ASP A 382 19.79 20.05 7.26
C ASP A 382 18.92 19.30 8.26
N THR A 383 18.04 20.03 8.95
CA THR A 383 17.42 19.65 10.22
C THR A 383 16.75 18.26 10.14
N ALA A 384 17.47 17.23 10.59
CA ALA A 384 16.91 15.89 10.69
C ALA A 384 15.68 15.96 11.59
N ALA A 385 14.52 15.55 11.07
CA ALA A 385 13.32 15.44 11.88
C ALA A 385 13.63 14.56 13.09
N ALA A 386 13.21 14.98 14.29
CA ALA A 386 13.37 14.17 15.49
C ALA A 386 12.76 12.78 15.24
N ALA A 387 13.47 11.73 15.69
CA ALA A 387 13.02 10.36 15.51
C ALA A 387 11.60 10.18 16.05
N ALA A 388 10.78 9.45 15.29
CA ALA A 388 9.46 9.02 15.75
C ALA A 388 9.61 8.11 16.99
N PRO A 389 8.58 7.98 17.84
CA PRO A 389 8.60 7.09 19.00
C PRO A 389 8.86 5.63 18.62
N SER A 390 9.13 4.78 19.62
CA SER A 390 9.19 3.33 19.42
C SER A 390 7.83 2.78 18.96
N LEU A 391 7.79 1.57 18.38
CA LEU A 391 6.51 0.93 18.03
C LEU A 391 5.58 0.82 19.25
N TYR A 392 6.11 0.45 20.41
CA TYR A 392 5.34 0.30 21.65
C TYR A 392 4.70 1.61 22.07
N ASP A 393 5.48 2.69 22.04
CA ASP A 393 5.02 4.03 22.39
C ASP A 393 4.03 4.55 21.35
N ALA A 394 4.25 4.33 20.05
CA ALA A 394 3.34 4.74 18.98
C ALA A 394 1.98 4.03 19.09
N VAL A 395 1.98 2.71 19.34
CA VAL A 395 0.75 1.94 19.58
C VAL A 395 -0.01 2.47 20.80
N GLN A 396 0.70 2.86 21.85
CA GLN A 396 0.06 3.46 23.04
C GLN A 396 -0.46 4.87 22.79
N GLN A 397 0.35 5.73 22.21
CA GLN A 397 0.02 7.15 22.03
C GLN A 397 -1.08 7.35 20.99
N GLU A 398 -0.99 6.66 19.85
CA GLU A 398 -1.88 6.85 18.69
C GLU A 398 -3.12 5.95 18.74
N LEU A 399 -2.98 4.69 19.19
CA LEU A 399 -4.09 3.72 19.19
C LEU A 399 -4.72 3.53 20.57
N GLY A 400 -4.10 4.00 21.65
CA GLY A 400 -4.56 3.74 23.02
C GLY A 400 -4.48 2.26 23.40
N LEU A 401 -3.65 1.48 22.70
CA LEU A 401 -3.44 0.07 22.96
C LEU A 401 -2.06 -0.14 23.58
N LYS A 402 -1.84 -1.25 24.26
CA LYS A 402 -0.54 -1.60 24.84
C LYS A 402 -0.05 -2.89 24.23
N LEU A 403 1.13 -2.84 23.63
CA LEU A 403 1.88 -4.00 23.18
C LEU A 403 2.94 -4.35 24.23
N SER A 404 3.02 -5.61 24.66
CA SER A 404 4.07 -6.05 25.59
C SER A 404 4.57 -7.45 25.29
N ALA A 405 5.88 -7.66 25.39
CA ALA A 405 6.46 -8.99 25.29
C ALA A 405 6.29 -9.74 26.62
N GLU A 406 5.66 -10.89 26.59
CA GLU A 406 5.48 -11.77 27.76
C GLU A 406 5.50 -13.24 27.36
N LYS A 407 5.64 -14.14 28.35
CA LYS A 407 5.33 -15.55 28.16
C LYS A 407 3.83 -15.74 28.34
N THR A 408 3.17 -16.30 27.35
CA THR A 408 1.73 -16.57 27.39
C THR A 408 1.43 -17.86 26.62
N SER A 409 0.29 -18.46 26.92
CA SER A 409 -0.28 -19.54 26.11
C SER A 409 -0.68 -18.97 24.75
N VAL A 410 -0.15 -19.57 23.67
CA VAL A 410 -0.40 -19.20 22.27
C VAL A 410 -0.99 -20.41 21.56
N ASP A 411 -2.00 -20.15 20.72
CA ASP A 411 -2.55 -21.16 19.82
C ASP A 411 -1.54 -21.47 18.70
N VAL A 412 -1.27 -22.75 18.47
CA VAL A 412 -0.27 -23.22 17.50
C VAL A 412 -0.89 -24.19 16.52
N ILE A 413 -0.33 -24.24 15.31
CA ILE A 413 -0.62 -25.26 14.30
C ILE A 413 0.39 -26.38 14.47
N ALA A 414 -0.06 -27.54 14.97
CA ALA A 414 0.74 -28.74 15.07
C ALA A 414 0.54 -29.59 13.81
N ILE A 415 1.59 -29.68 12.97
CA ILE A 415 1.52 -30.49 11.73
C ILE A 415 1.43 -31.97 12.10
N ASP A 416 0.39 -32.63 11.60
CA ASP A 416 0.17 -34.07 11.74
C ASP A 416 0.77 -34.83 10.56
N HIS A 417 0.60 -34.30 9.35
CA HIS A 417 1.11 -34.87 8.11
C HIS A 417 1.31 -33.79 7.07
N VAL A 418 2.39 -33.87 6.31
CA VAL A 418 2.60 -33.04 5.13
C VAL A 418 3.62 -33.70 4.20
N ASP A 419 3.30 -33.66 2.90
CA ASP A 419 4.15 -34.15 1.82
C ASP A 419 4.76 -33.00 1.02
N LYS A 420 5.83 -33.28 0.27
CA LYS A 420 6.29 -32.38 -0.78
C LYS A 420 5.20 -32.26 -1.86
N PRO A 421 5.11 -31.13 -2.59
CA PRO A 421 3.97 -30.90 -3.46
C PRO A 421 3.90 -31.92 -4.60
N SER A 422 2.70 -32.36 -4.94
CA SER A 422 2.46 -33.20 -6.11
C SER A 422 2.85 -32.47 -7.41
N ALA A 423 3.29 -33.24 -8.41
CA ALA A 423 3.59 -32.70 -9.74
C ALA A 423 2.37 -31.98 -10.34
N ASN A 424 2.64 -30.99 -11.22
CA ASN A 424 1.61 -30.18 -11.87
C ASN A 424 0.82 -30.94 -12.92
#